data_AF-A0A6G1HWV8-F1
#
_entry.id   AF-A0A6G1HWV8-F1
#
_cell.length_a   1.000
_cell.length_b   1.000
_cell.length_c   1.000
_cell.angle_alpha   90.00
_cell.angle_beta   90.00
_cell.angle_gamma   90.00
#
_symmetry.space_group_name_H-M   'P 1'
#
loop_
_entity.id
_entity.type
_entity.pdbx_description
1 polymer ?
#
loop_
_entity_poly.entity_id
_entity_poly.type
_entity_poly.pdbx_seq_one_letter_code
_entity_poly.pdbx_strand_id
1 'polypeptide(L)'
;MAQARILALIELLRSLDTHSASTPLEAQHAHMRALTTDLDATGVFRDPAWADYQVYAIDVLQRLAFRDAGPGSPAEVAHWCLNRWLALATAQPGNARVLQGIGEWWLARAQPWLTRIYSDSSESDGTAGGTRRAQESELPLHSGDYVEARGLLNPAVEYLRRGAEAAGPGASGPLLISAARAHIDLGNVSHPRVNAEIFAQAVRYLRAARQAGVVLPEHLQRYLDEYGSVVD
;
A
#
# COMPACT_ATOMS: atom_id res chain seq x y z
N MET A 1 6.87 -6.21 -35.10
CA MET A 1 7.89 -6.79 -34.19
C MET A 1 7.72 -6.34 -32.74
N ALA A 2 7.49 -5.05 -32.44
CA ALA A 2 7.32 -4.58 -31.05
C ALA A 2 6.16 -5.24 -30.29
N GLN A 3 4.99 -5.40 -30.92
CA GLN A 3 3.82 -6.02 -30.30
C GLN A 3 4.05 -7.48 -29.86
N ALA A 4 4.73 -8.29 -30.68
CA ALA A 4 5.06 -9.67 -30.33
C ALA A 4 5.99 -9.75 -29.11
N ARG A 5 6.96 -8.82 -29.01
CA ARG A 5 7.84 -8.72 -27.84
C ARG A 5 7.05 -8.31 -26.59
N ILE A 6 6.13 -7.36 -26.70
CA ILE A 6 5.26 -6.96 -25.57
C ILE A 6 4.46 -8.16 -25.07
N LEU A 7 3.78 -8.90 -25.96
CA LEU A 7 3.00 -10.09 -25.60
C LEU A 7 3.85 -11.16 -24.90
N ALA A 8 5.08 -11.39 -25.34
CA ALA A 8 6.00 -12.31 -24.68
C ALA A 8 6.34 -11.85 -23.25
N LEU A 9 6.55 -10.54 -23.03
CA LEU A 9 6.78 -10.00 -21.68
C LEU A 9 5.55 -10.13 -20.78
N ILE A 10 4.33 -9.99 -21.33
CA ILE A 10 3.10 -10.21 -20.55
C ILE A 10 3.07 -11.63 -20.00
N GLU A 11 3.41 -12.61 -20.85
CA GLU A 11 3.38 -14.02 -20.45
C GLU A 11 4.48 -14.35 -19.43
N LEU A 12 5.67 -13.78 -19.60
CA LEU A 12 6.75 -13.92 -18.62
C LEU A 12 6.36 -13.33 -17.26
N LEU A 13 5.75 -12.15 -17.25
CA LEU A 13 5.29 -11.50 -16.04
C LEU A 13 4.17 -12.32 -15.35
N ARG A 14 3.23 -12.87 -16.13
CA ARG A 14 2.18 -13.76 -15.61
C ARG A 14 2.77 -15.01 -14.99
N SER A 15 3.72 -15.65 -15.68
CA SER A 15 4.43 -16.82 -15.15
C SER A 15 5.17 -16.50 -13.85
N LEU A 16 5.79 -15.32 -13.76
CA LEU A 16 6.46 -14.86 -12.55
C LEU A 16 5.47 -14.66 -11.39
N ASP A 17 4.29 -14.06 -11.63
CA ASP A 17 3.27 -13.87 -10.60
C ASP A 17 2.77 -15.24 -10.07
N THR A 18 2.45 -16.16 -10.98
CA THR A 18 1.92 -17.49 -10.62
C THR A 18 2.93 -18.38 -9.91
N HIS A 19 4.20 -18.36 -10.31
CA HIS A 19 5.25 -19.22 -9.77
C HIS A 19 6.13 -18.52 -8.73
N SER A 20 5.74 -17.34 -8.25
CA SER A 20 6.51 -16.55 -7.30
C SER A 20 6.81 -17.31 -6.00
N ALA A 21 5.87 -18.11 -5.50
CA ALA A 21 6.05 -18.88 -4.26
C ALA A 21 7.02 -20.07 -4.39
N SER A 22 7.24 -20.58 -5.60
CA SER A 22 8.10 -21.73 -5.89
C SER A 22 9.48 -21.35 -6.43
N THR A 23 9.66 -20.09 -6.83
CA THR A 23 10.91 -19.60 -7.42
C THR A 23 11.87 -19.16 -6.30
N PRO A 24 13.15 -19.54 -6.34
CA PRO A 24 14.15 -19.01 -5.40
C PRO A 24 14.18 -17.48 -5.44
N LEU A 25 14.27 -16.84 -4.27
CA LEU A 25 14.16 -15.38 -4.13
C LEU A 25 15.16 -14.61 -5.03
N GLU A 26 16.42 -15.05 -5.07
CA GLU A 26 17.45 -14.44 -5.92
C GLU A 26 17.11 -14.50 -7.41
N ALA A 27 16.57 -15.64 -7.87
CA ALA A 27 16.13 -15.79 -9.24
C ALA A 27 14.92 -14.90 -9.54
N GLN A 28 14.00 -14.77 -8.58
CA GLN A 28 12.86 -13.86 -8.69
C GLN A 28 13.32 -12.40 -8.80
N HIS A 29 14.28 -11.98 -7.97
CA HIS A 29 14.88 -10.65 -8.02
C HIS A 29 15.55 -10.37 -9.37
N ALA A 30 16.32 -11.32 -9.89
CA ALA A 30 16.93 -11.22 -11.21
C ALA A 30 15.89 -11.09 -12.33
N HIS A 31 14.81 -11.88 -12.30
CA HIS A 31 13.73 -11.80 -13.27
C HIS A 31 13.01 -10.44 -13.23
N MET A 32 12.74 -9.89 -12.05
CA MET A 32 12.12 -8.56 -11.94
C MET A 32 12.99 -7.47 -12.57
N ARG A 33 14.30 -7.47 -12.33
CA ARG A 33 15.24 -6.50 -12.94
C ARG A 33 15.29 -6.63 -14.47
N ALA A 34 15.30 -7.86 -14.97
CA ALA A 34 15.27 -8.11 -16.41
C ALA A 34 13.98 -7.56 -17.02
N LEU A 35 12.83 -7.84 -16.39
CA LEU A 35 11.52 -7.34 -16.83
C LEU A 35 11.45 -5.82 -16.83
N THR A 36 11.91 -5.11 -15.79
CA THR A 36 11.89 -3.63 -15.79
C THR A 36 12.74 -3.06 -16.94
N THR A 37 13.89 -3.69 -17.22
CA THR A 37 14.78 -3.27 -18.32
C THR A 37 14.14 -3.51 -19.68
N ASP A 38 13.56 -4.70 -19.88
CA ASP A 38 12.91 -5.06 -21.14
C ASP A 38 11.66 -4.24 -21.40
N LEU A 39 10.83 -4.01 -20.37
CA LEU A 39 9.64 -3.18 -20.48
C LEU A 39 9.99 -1.76 -20.93
N ASP A 40 11.05 -1.18 -20.36
CA ASP A 40 11.53 0.14 -20.76
C ASP A 40 12.03 0.18 -22.21
N ALA A 41 12.71 -0.88 -22.66
CA ALA A 41 13.20 -1.00 -24.03
C ALA A 41 12.08 -1.17 -25.07
N THR A 42 10.91 -1.71 -24.70
CA THR A 42 9.77 -1.86 -25.64
C THR A 42 9.04 -0.56 -25.93
N GLY A 43 9.17 0.45 -25.07
CA GLY A 43 8.39 1.69 -25.16
C GLY A 43 6.91 1.53 -24.79
N VAL A 44 6.51 0.40 -24.20
CA VAL A 44 5.10 0.10 -23.85
C VAL A 44 4.45 1.19 -23.01
N PHE A 45 5.21 1.86 -22.14
CA PHE A 45 4.73 2.95 -21.28
C PHE A 45 4.51 4.29 -21.98
N ARG A 46 4.79 4.39 -23.29
CA ARG A 46 4.50 5.60 -24.09
C ARG A 46 3.19 5.50 -24.86
N ASP A 47 2.62 4.31 -24.97
CA ASP A 47 1.45 4.03 -25.80
C ASP A 47 0.22 3.75 -24.91
N PRO A 48 -0.80 4.63 -24.90
CA PRO A 48 -1.99 4.45 -24.08
C PRO A 48 -2.82 3.22 -24.48
N ALA A 49 -2.61 2.63 -25.66
CA ALA A 49 -3.28 1.39 -26.06
C ALA A 49 -2.96 0.20 -25.12
N TRP A 50 -1.87 0.31 -24.34
CA TRP A 50 -1.44 -0.72 -23.39
C TRP A 50 -1.74 -0.34 -21.93
N ALA A 51 -2.63 0.62 -21.65
CA ALA A 51 -2.89 1.12 -20.31
C ALA A 51 -3.15 0.02 -19.27
N ASP A 52 -4.02 -0.94 -19.58
CA ASP A 52 -4.33 -2.05 -18.65
C ASP A 52 -3.09 -2.91 -18.36
N TYR A 53 -2.25 -3.16 -19.37
CA TYR A 53 -1.02 -3.90 -19.19
C TYR A 53 0.03 -3.10 -18.42
N GLN A 54 0.14 -1.78 -18.64
CA GLN A 54 1.04 -0.91 -17.88
C GLN A 54 0.69 -0.98 -16.39
N VAL A 55 -0.60 -0.84 -16.04
CA VAL A 55 -1.09 -0.93 -14.66
C VAL A 55 -0.80 -2.32 -14.08
N TYR A 56 -1.12 -3.38 -14.81
CA TYR A 56 -0.86 -4.76 -14.38
C TYR A 56 0.64 -5.04 -14.14
N ALA A 57 1.51 -4.57 -15.05
CA ALA A 57 2.94 -4.77 -14.94
C ALA A 57 3.54 -4.12 -13.70
N ILE A 58 3.15 -2.87 -13.44
CA ILE A 58 3.64 -2.17 -12.26
C ILE A 58 3.08 -2.81 -10.98
N ASP A 59 1.80 -3.19 -10.96
CA ASP A 59 1.17 -3.85 -9.79
C ASP A 59 1.90 -5.14 -9.39
N VAL A 60 2.10 -6.05 -10.34
CA VAL A 60 2.78 -7.34 -10.08
C VAL A 60 4.20 -7.09 -9.56
N LEU A 61 4.99 -6.27 -10.25
CA LEU A 61 6.37 -6.00 -9.86
C LEU A 61 6.44 -5.32 -8.49
N GLN A 62 5.52 -4.41 -8.17
CA GLN A 62 5.44 -3.76 -6.87
C GLN A 62 5.11 -4.78 -5.76
N ARG A 63 4.09 -5.62 -5.95
CA ARG A 63 3.72 -6.66 -4.97
C ARG A 63 4.88 -7.60 -4.69
N LEU A 64 5.60 -8.02 -5.73
CA LEU A 64 6.74 -8.90 -5.59
C LEU A 64 7.94 -8.20 -4.92
N ALA A 65 8.22 -6.95 -5.28
CA ALA A 65 9.32 -6.18 -4.69
C ALA A 65 9.14 -5.92 -3.18
N PHE A 66 7.89 -5.78 -2.71
CA PHE A 66 7.58 -5.57 -1.29
C PHE A 66 7.24 -6.84 -0.51
N ARG A 67 7.11 -8.00 -1.17
CA ARG A 67 6.82 -9.28 -0.51
C ARG A 67 7.90 -9.66 0.50
N ASP A 68 9.16 -9.44 0.14
CA ASP A 68 10.33 -9.80 0.93
C ASP A 68 11.19 -8.56 1.18
N ALA A 69 10.62 -7.55 1.85
CA ALA A 69 11.26 -6.26 2.17
C ALA A 69 12.44 -6.34 3.18
N GLY A 70 13.17 -7.45 3.18
CA GLY A 70 14.36 -7.68 3.99
C GLY A 70 15.67 -7.26 3.31
N PRO A 71 16.82 -7.60 3.92
CA PRO A 71 18.13 -7.40 3.33
C PRO A 71 18.21 -8.11 1.96
N GLY A 72 18.57 -7.38 0.91
CA GLY A 72 18.65 -7.91 -0.46
C GLY A 72 17.38 -7.72 -1.31
N SER A 73 16.32 -7.09 -0.78
CA SER A 73 15.15 -6.71 -1.58
C SER A 73 15.53 -5.78 -2.75
N PRO A 74 14.85 -5.88 -3.90
CA PRO A 74 15.18 -5.12 -5.10
C PRO A 74 14.61 -3.70 -5.01
N ALA A 75 15.22 -2.85 -4.18
CA ALA A 75 14.79 -1.47 -3.95
C ALA A 75 14.69 -0.65 -5.25
N GLU A 76 15.54 -0.96 -6.24
CA GLU A 76 15.50 -0.37 -7.57
C GLU A 76 14.21 -0.70 -8.34
N VAL A 77 13.66 -1.91 -8.19
CA VAL A 77 12.39 -2.30 -8.82
C VAL A 77 11.24 -1.56 -8.15
N ALA A 78 11.25 -1.45 -6.82
CA ALA A 78 10.27 -0.64 -6.10
C ALA A 78 10.33 0.83 -6.54
N HIS A 79 11.52 1.42 -6.67
CA HIS A 79 11.68 2.79 -7.16
C HIS A 79 11.21 2.95 -8.61
N TRP A 80 11.52 1.99 -9.48
CA TRP A 80 11.01 1.95 -10.85
C TRP A 80 9.49 1.96 -10.89
N CYS A 81 8.83 1.15 -10.03
CA CYS A 81 7.37 1.09 -9.95
C CYS A 81 6.77 2.46 -9.60
N LEU A 82 7.31 3.15 -8.59
CA LEU A 82 6.84 4.48 -8.22
C LEU A 82 6.97 5.47 -9.36
N ASN A 83 8.12 5.51 -10.04
CA ASN A 83 8.33 6.41 -11.17
C ASN A 83 7.33 6.15 -12.31
N ARG A 84 7.04 4.88 -12.58
CA ARG A 84 6.05 4.48 -13.58
C ARG A 84 4.63 4.85 -13.17
N TRP A 85 4.26 4.64 -11.92
CA TRP A 85 2.96 5.10 -11.40
C TRP A 85 2.80 6.62 -11.49
N LEU A 86 3.80 7.40 -11.11
CA LEU A 86 3.76 8.86 -11.17
C LEU A 86 3.65 9.37 -12.62
N ALA A 87 4.33 8.70 -13.56
CA ALA A 87 4.19 9.01 -14.98
C ALA A 87 2.76 8.74 -15.47
N LEU A 88 2.16 7.61 -15.08
CA LEU A 88 0.76 7.29 -15.39
C LEU A 88 -0.21 8.25 -14.71
N ALA A 89 0.05 8.68 -13.48
CA ALA A 89 -0.81 9.63 -12.76
C ALA A 89 -0.76 11.02 -13.42
N THR A 90 0.37 11.40 -14.00
CA THR A 90 0.48 12.64 -14.77
C THR A 90 -0.35 12.56 -16.06
N ALA A 91 -0.33 11.41 -16.74
CA ALA A 91 -1.12 11.19 -17.96
C ALA A 91 -2.62 10.96 -17.69
N GLN A 92 -2.96 10.38 -16.55
CA GLN A 92 -4.31 9.93 -16.18
C GLN A 92 -4.61 10.26 -14.69
N PRO A 93 -4.78 11.55 -14.33
CA PRO A 93 -4.83 12.00 -12.94
C PRO A 93 -6.03 11.50 -12.11
N GLY A 94 -7.07 11.00 -12.78
CA GLY A 94 -8.26 10.40 -12.15
C GLY A 94 -8.33 8.88 -12.25
N ASN A 95 -7.26 8.19 -12.66
CA ASN A 95 -7.30 6.74 -12.74
C ASN A 95 -7.15 6.14 -11.32
N ALA A 96 -8.26 5.60 -10.80
CA ALA A 96 -8.34 5.05 -9.45
C ALA A 96 -7.30 3.95 -9.18
N ARG A 97 -6.99 3.09 -10.18
CA ARG A 97 -5.99 2.02 -10.04
C ARG A 97 -4.57 2.56 -9.95
N VAL A 98 -4.27 3.61 -10.70
CA VAL A 98 -2.96 4.29 -10.63
C VAL A 98 -2.78 4.95 -9.26
N LEU A 99 -3.81 5.66 -8.78
CA LEU A 99 -3.81 6.28 -7.45
C LEU A 99 -3.68 5.23 -6.34
N GLN A 100 -4.38 4.10 -6.48
CA GLN A 100 -4.24 2.94 -5.59
C GLN A 100 -2.78 2.46 -5.52
N GLY A 101 -2.16 2.21 -6.69
CA GLY A 101 -0.80 1.71 -6.77
C GLY A 101 0.22 2.61 -6.08
N ILE A 102 0.10 3.95 -6.25
CA ILE A 102 0.95 4.92 -5.55
C ILE A 102 0.72 4.85 -4.04
N GLY A 103 -0.54 4.85 -3.61
CA GLY A 103 -0.89 4.78 -2.19
C GLY A 103 -0.37 3.53 -1.50
N GLU A 104 -0.52 2.37 -2.15
CA GLU A 104 0.00 1.09 -1.67
C GLU A 104 1.52 1.05 -1.64
N TRP A 105 2.21 1.71 -2.57
CA TRP A 105 3.67 1.83 -2.54
C TRP A 105 4.14 2.56 -1.28
N TRP A 106 3.52 3.69 -0.96
CA TRP A 106 3.84 4.47 0.25
C TRP A 106 3.50 3.69 1.51
N LEU A 107 2.35 3.02 1.54
CA LEU A 107 1.92 2.18 2.67
C LEU A 107 2.89 1.01 2.90
N ALA A 108 3.33 0.34 1.84
CA ALA A 108 4.31 -0.75 1.91
C ALA A 108 5.65 -0.26 2.46
N ARG A 109 6.11 0.91 2.01
CA ARG A 109 7.34 1.52 2.48
C ARG A 109 7.28 1.96 3.95
N ALA A 110 6.10 2.23 4.48
CA ALA A 110 5.89 2.55 5.91
C ALA A 110 5.99 1.31 6.82
N GLN A 111 5.73 0.10 6.30
CA GLN A 111 5.61 -1.12 7.13
C GLN A 111 6.84 -1.42 7.99
N PRO A 112 8.10 -1.30 7.52
CA PRO A 112 9.26 -1.58 8.37
C PRO A 112 9.34 -0.69 9.61
N TRP A 113 8.91 0.57 9.48
CA TRP A 113 8.86 1.53 10.60
C TRP A 113 7.74 1.20 11.58
N LEU A 114 6.56 0.87 11.06
CA LEU A 114 5.43 0.42 11.88
C LEU A 114 5.79 -0.83 12.68
N THR A 115 6.47 -1.80 12.07
CA THR A 115 6.93 -3.01 12.77
C THR A 115 7.86 -2.67 13.94
N ARG A 116 8.79 -1.73 13.78
CA ARG A 116 9.69 -1.29 14.88
C ARG A 116 8.92 -0.58 15.99
N ILE A 117 8.02 0.32 15.62
CA ILE A 117 7.14 1.01 16.57
C ILE A 117 6.32 0.00 17.40
N TYR A 118 5.79 -1.04 16.75
CA TYR A 118 5.00 -2.08 17.42
C TYR A 118 5.85 -3.06 18.23
N SER A 119 7.11 -3.33 17.85
CA SER A 119 8.01 -4.15 18.66
C SER A 119 8.44 -3.42 19.93
N ASP A 120 8.84 -2.15 19.82
CA ASP A 120 9.32 -1.36 20.97
C ASP A 120 8.21 -1.12 22.00
N SER A 121 6.97 -0.95 21.53
CA SER A 121 5.80 -0.82 22.41
C SER A 121 5.42 -2.13 23.10
N SER A 122 5.68 -3.28 22.48
CA SER A 122 5.41 -4.60 23.08
C SER A 122 6.44 -5.00 24.14
N GLU A 123 7.72 -4.62 23.97
CA GLU A 123 8.77 -4.86 24.96
C GLU A 123 8.61 -4.00 26.22
N SER A 124 7.96 -2.85 26.08
CA SER A 124 7.68 -1.93 27.19
C SER A 124 6.47 -2.34 28.05
N ASP A 125 5.60 -3.24 27.56
CA ASP A 125 4.36 -3.67 28.22
C ASP A 125 4.56 -4.88 29.18
N GLY A 126 5.81 -5.30 29.43
CA GLY A 126 6.17 -6.43 30.30
C GLY A 126 5.93 -6.25 31.81
N THR A 127 5.37 -5.12 32.26
CA THR A 127 5.06 -4.90 33.68
C THR A 127 3.74 -4.14 33.86
N ALA A 128 2.73 -4.90 34.33
CA ALA A 128 1.46 -4.46 34.93
C ALA A 128 0.33 -3.96 34.00
N GLY A 129 -0.65 -4.85 33.81
CA GLY A 129 -2.08 -4.51 33.93
C GLY A 129 -2.69 -3.74 32.77
N GLY A 130 -3.52 -4.43 31.98
CA GLY A 130 -4.38 -3.81 30.96
C GLY A 130 -5.16 -2.61 31.51
N THR A 131 -5.38 -1.62 30.63
CA THR A 131 -6.04 -0.29 30.80
C THR A 131 -5.16 0.97 30.88
N ARG A 132 -3.87 0.94 30.50
CA ARG A 132 -3.01 2.16 30.41
C ARG A 132 -2.54 2.57 29.00
N ARG A 133 -3.26 2.25 27.93
CA ARG A 133 -2.82 2.59 26.56
C ARG A 133 -2.92 4.07 26.14
N ALA A 134 -3.13 5.01 27.05
CA ALA A 134 -3.41 6.40 26.69
C ALA A 134 -2.79 7.49 27.59
N GLN A 135 -1.89 7.17 28.53
CA GLN A 135 -1.21 8.20 29.30
C GLN A 135 0.31 8.02 29.29
N GLU A 136 0.96 9.10 28.84
CA GLU A 136 2.26 9.58 29.32
C GLU A 136 3.51 8.95 28.70
N SER A 137 3.72 9.28 27.43
CA SER A 137 4.76 10.26 27.10
C SER A 137 4.57 10.75 25.65
N GLU A 138 4.63 12.06 25.40
CA GLU A 138 4.73 12.61 24.03
C GLU A 138 6.12 12.32 23.42
N LEU A 139 7.07 11.86 24.25
CA LEU A 139 8.48 11.60 23.90
C LEU A 139 8.67 10.54 22.79
N PRO A 140 7.96 9.40 22.75
CA PRO A 140 8.10 8.41 21.69
C PRO A 140 7.55 8.89 20.35
N LEU A 141 6.51 9.75 20.33
CA LEU A 141 5.92 10.31 19.11
C LEU A 141 6.89 11.25 18.36
N HIS A 142 7.91 11.75 19.05
CA HIS A 142 9.00 12.54 18.50
C HIS A 142 10.23 11.70 18.10
N SER A 143 10.19 10.38 18.29
CA SER A 143 11.27 9.52 17.80
C SER A 143 11.33 9.53 16.28
N GLY A 144 12.52 9.26 15.73
CA GLY A 144 12.74 9.23 14.28
C GLY A 144 11.76 8.29 13.57
N ASP A 145 11.49 7.13 14.16
CA ASP A 145 10.62 6.11 13.57
C ASP A 145 9.17 6.60 13.40
N TYR A 146 8.61 7.31 14.38
CA TYR A 146 7.27 7.90 14.28
C TYR A 146 7.22 9.05 13.25
N VAL A 147 8.29 9.84 13.13
CA VAL A 147 8.40 10.91 12.13
C VAL A 147 8.44 10.31 10.72
N GLU A 148 9.28 9.31 10.51
CA GLU A 148 9.42 8.61 9.21
C GLU A 148 8.12 7.90 8.82
N ALA A 149 7.50 7.16 9.75
CA ALA A 149 6.23 6.49 9.51
C ALA A 149 5.14 7.48 9.06
N ARG A 150 5.00 8.62 9.75
CA ARG A 150 4.05 9.69 9.35
C ARG A 150 4.39 10.29 8.00
N GLY A 151 5.67 10.54 7.73
CA GLY A 151 6.14 11.05 6.45
C GLY A 151 5.75 10.17 5.26
N LEU A 152 5.68 8.85 5.47
CA LEU A 152 5.27 7.87 4.46
C LEU A 152 3.75 7.63 4.44
N LEU A 153 3.08 7.69 5.59
CA LEU A 153 1.64 7.42 5.69
C LEU A 153 0.76 8.59 5.20
N ASN A 154 1.22 9.83 5.33
CA ASN A 154 0.50 11.00 4.79
C ASN A 154 0.25 10.90 3.28
N PRO A 155 1.27 10.67 2.42
CA PRO A 155 1.01 10.49 1.00
C PRO A 155 0.21 9.21 0.71
N ALA A 156 0.40 8.12 1.49
CA ALA A 156 -0.40 6.91 1.32
C ALA A 156 -1.91 7.19 1.48
N VAL A 157 -2.29 7.84 2.59
CA VAL A 157 -3.67 8.24 2.89
C VAL A 157 -4.23 9.14 1.78
N GLU A 158 -3.48 10.13 1.32
CA GLU A 158 -3.95 11.08 0.31
C GLU A 158 -4.21 10.41 -1.06
N TYR A 159 -3.28 9.58 -1.54
CA TYR A 159 -3.46 8.87 -2.81
C TYR A 159 -4.58 7.83 -2.75
N LEU A 160 -4.71 7.10 -1.64
CA LEU A 160 -5.78 6.11 -1.47
C LEU A 160 -7.15 6.78 -1.34
N ARG A 161 -7.25 7.92 -0.64
CA ARG A 161 -8.48 8.73 -0.60
C ARG A 161 -8.90 9.17 -1.99
N ARG A 162 -7.99 9.79 -2.74
CA ARG A 162 -8.26 10.23 -4.13
C ARG A 162 -8.63 9.06 -5.03
N GLY A 163 -7.98 7.90 -4.85
CA GLY A 163 -8.33 6.68 -5.57
C GLY A 163 -9.74 6.21 -5.28
N ALA A 164 -10.14 6.20 -4.00
CA ALA A 164 -11.49 5.83 -3.58
C ALA A 164 -12.56 6.81 -4.10
N GLU A 165 -12.27 8.12 -4.13
CA GLU A 165 -13.15 9.16 -4.69
C GLU A 165 -13.29 9.05 -6.21
N ALA A 166 -12.20 8.70 -6.90
CA ALA A 166 -12.20 8.51 -8.34
C ALA A 166 -12.85 7.16 -8.75
N ALA A 167 -12.90 6.19 -7.85
CA ALA A 167 -13.55 4.91 -8.09
C ALA A 167 -15.08 5.05 -7.98
N GLY A 168 -15.80 4.52 -8.97
CA GLY A 168 -17.26 4.42 -8.89
C GLY A 168 -17.73 3.49 -7.75
N PRO A 169 -19.02 3.53 -7.37
CA PRO A 169 -19.57 2.81 -6.21
C PRO A 169 -19.30 1.29 -6.20
N GLY A 170 -19.11 0.67 -7.37
CA GLY A 170 -18.84 -0.77 -7.49
C GLY A 170 -17.37 -1.17 -7.50
N ALA A 171 -16.44 -0.23 -7.67
CA ALA A 171 -14.99 -0.51 -7.77
C ALA A 171 -14.18 0.06 -6.59
N SER A 172 -14.83 0.83 -5.71
CA SER A 172 -14.20 1.48 -4.56
C SER A 172 -13.91 0.53 -3.40
N GLY A 173 -14.58 -0.63 -3.32
CA GLY A 173 -14.51 -1.54 -2.18
C GLY A 173 -13.09 -1.90 -1.68
N PRO A 174 -12.22 -2.52 -2.50
CA PRO A 174 -10.84 -2.80 -2.09
C PRO A 174 -10.03 -1.54 -1.77
N LEU A 175 -10.28 -0.45 -2.50
CA LEU A 175 -9.66 0.86 -2.27
C LEU A 175 -10.03 1.45 -0.92
N LEU A 176 -11.30 1.31 -0.50
CA LEU A 176 -11.80 1.75 0.80
C LEU A 176 -11.14 0.95 1.93
N ILE A 177 -10.87 -0.34 1.74
CA ILE A 177 -10.12 -1.16 2.69
C ILE A 177 -8.68 -0.66 2.82
N SER A 178 -7.98 -0.45 1.71
CA SER A 178 -6.61 0.09 1.72
C SER A 178 -6.57 1.47 2.36
N ALA A 179 -7.52 2.34 2.04
CA ALA A 179 -7.65 3.68 2.64
C ALA A 179 -7.89 3.58 4.15
N ALA A 180 -8.81 2.72 4.60
CA ALA A 180 -9.07 2.52 6.02
C ALA A 180 -7.81 2.05 6.77
N ARG A 181 -7.08 1.08 6.23
CA ARG A 181 -5.83 0.59 6.82
C ARG A 181 -4.79 1.70 6.95
N ALA A 182 -4.57 2.48 5.90
CA ALA A 182 -3.63 3.60 5.93
C ALA A 182 -4.02 4.65 6.99
N HIS A 183 -5.32 4.91 7.19
CA HIS A 183 -5.78 5.81 8.25
C HIS A 183 -5.59 5.22 9.64
N ILE A 184 -5.85 3.93 9.85
CA ILE A 184 -5.59 3.26 11.13
C ILE A 184 -4.09 3.36 11.48
N ASP A 185 -3.22 3.01 10.53
CA ASP A 185 -1.77 3.07 10.71
C ASP A 185 -1.32 4.51 11.00
N LEU A 186 -1.85 5.50 10.28
CA LEU A 186 -1.54 6.92 10.52
C LEU A 186 -2.03 7.39 11.89
N GLY A 187 -3.23 7.00 12.30
CA GLY A 187 -3.80 7.35 13.60
C GLY A 187 -2.96 6.79 14.75
N ASN A 188 -2.45 5.57 14.60
CA ASN A 188 -1.58 4.91 15.59
C ASN A 188 -0.24 5.64 15.80
N VAL A 189 0.28 6.32 14.77
CA VAL A 189 1.54 7.07 14.85
C VAL A 189 1.33 8.58 14.99
N SER A 190 0.09 9.04 15.15
CA SER A 190 -0.27 10.45 15.27
C SER A 190 -0.56 10.88 16.70
N HIS A 191 -0.46 12.19 16.97
CA HIS A 191 -0.78 12.73 18.29
C HIS A 191 -2.25 12.49 18.66
N PRO A 192 -2.55 12.26 19.95
CA PRO A 192 -3.92 12.11 20.46
C PRO A 192 -4.85 13.28 20.13
N ARG A 193 -4.29 14.48 19.89
CA ARG A 193 -5.06 15.68 19.54
C ARG A 193 -5.66 15.64 18.14
N VAL A 194 -5.11 14.82 17.24
CA VAL A 194 -5.52 14.77 15.82
C VAL A 194 -5.93 13.36 15.38
N ASN A 195 -5.54 12.31 16.12
CA ASN A 195 -5.80 10.94 15.70
C ASN A 195 -7.29 10.54 15.76
N ALA A 196 -8.11 11.20 16.58
CA ALA A 196 -9.54 10.93 16.68
C ALA A 196 -10.26 11.09 15.32
N GLU A 197 -9.98 12.18 14.59
CA GLU A 197 -10.58 12.41 13.27
C GLU A 197 -10.07 11.40 12.23
N ILE A 198 -8.79 11.01 12.33
CA ILE A 198 -8.17 10.02 11.45
C ILE A 198 -8.82 8.65 11.63
N PHE A 199 -9.02 8.20 12.87
CA PHE A 199 -9.72 6.96 13.18
C PHE A 199 -11.19 7.00 12.77
N ALA A 200 -11.87 8.12 13.01
CA ALA A 200 -13.24 8.31 12.53
C ALA A 200 -13.34 8.15 11.01
N GLN A 201 -12.38 8.68 10.26
CA GLN A 201 -12.32 8.51 8.81
C GLN A 201 -12.07 7.05 8.41
N ALA A 202 -11.22 6.31 9.13
CA ALA A 202 -11.04 4.88 8.90
C ALA A 202 -12.35 4.09 9.06
N VAL A 203 -13.11 4.36 10.12
CA VAL A 203 -14.42 3.73 10.37
C VAL A 203 -15.41 4.05 9.26
N ARG A 204 -15.46 5.30 8.77
CA ARG A 204 -16.30 5.69 7.63
C ARG A 204 -15.98 4.87 6.38
N TYR A 205 -14.70 4.66 6.07
CA TYR A 205 -14.30 3.84 4.93
C TYR A 205 -14.67 2.36 5.09
N LEU A 206 -14.49 1.78 6.28
CA LEU A 206 -14.87 0.38 6.55
C LEU A 206 -16.39 0.18 6.40
N ARG A 207 -17.20 1.12 6.86
CA ARG A 207 -18.67 1.09 6.64
C ARG A 207 -19.01 1.17 5.15
N ALA A 208 -18.39 2.11 4.43
CA ALA A 208 -18.62 2.26 3.00
C ALA A 208 -18.21 0.98 2.23
N ALA A 209 -17.08 0.36 2.59
CA ALA A 209 -16.64 -0.91 2.00
C ALA A 209 -17.65 -2.05 2.25
N ARG A 210 -18.18 -2.13 3.47
CA ARG A 210 -19.22 -3.11 3.83
C ARG A 210 -20.53 -2.85 3.07
N GLN A 211 -20.94 -1.59 2.94
CA GLN A 211 -22.13 -1.20 2.16
C GLN A 211 -21.96 -1.49 0.67
N ALA A 212 -20.74 -1.39 0.15
CA ALA A 212 -20.39 -1.81 -1.21
C ALA A 212 -20.33 -3.34 -1.40
N GLY A 213 -20.66 -4.13 -0.37
CA GLY A 213 -20.73 -5.59 -0.44
C GLY A 213 -19.37 -6.29 -0.31
N VAL A 214 -18.32 -5.58 0.11
CA VAL A 214 -17.00 -6.19 0.30
C VAL A 214 -16.90 -6.86 1.67
N VAL A 215 -16.39 -8.09 1.68
CA VAL A 215 -16.07 -8.81 2.91
C VAL A 215 -14.81 -8.21 3.52
N LEU A 216 -14.94 -7.68 4.74
CA LEU A 216 -13.82 -7.12 5.48
C LEU A 216 -12.92 -8.25 6.03
N PRO A 217 -11.59 -8.08 6.00
CA PRO A 217 -10.68 -8.93 6.77
C PRO A 217 -11.07 -8.97 8.25
N GLU A 218 -10.90 -10.12 8.92
CA GLU A 218 -11.36 -10.36 10.30
C GLU A 218 -10.93 -9.26 11.28
N HIS A 219 -9.67 -8.81 11.19
CA HIS A 219 -9.14 -7.76 12.07
C HIS A 219 -9.82 -6.40 11.84
N LEU A 220 -10.17 -6.06 10.59
CA LEU A 220 -10.89 -4.83 10.26
C LEU A 220 -12.37 -4.93 10.60
N GLN A 221 -12.96 -6.11 10.49
CA GLN A 221 -14.32 -6.38 10.96
C GLN A 221 -14.41 -6.16 12.47
N ARG A 222 -13.48 -6.74 13.24
CA ARG A 222 -13.39 -6.54 14.70
C ARG A 222 -13.21 -5.06 15.06
N TYR A 223 -12.32 -4.36 14.35
CA TYR A 223 -12.12 -2.93 14.55
C TYR A 223 -13.42 -2.13 14.29
N LEU A 224 -14.15 -2.45 13.22
CA LEU A 224 -15.42 -1.82 12.92
C LEU A 224 -16.49 -2.12 13.97
N ASP A 225 -16.52 -3.33 14.51
CA ASP A 225 -17.51 -3.70 15.54
C ASP A 225 -17.25 -3.01 16.88
N GLU A 226 -15.97 -2.80 17.23
CA GLU A 226 -15.55 -2.12 18.45
C GLU A 226 -15.76 -0.60 18.38
N TYR A 227 -15.30 0.05 17.30
CA TYR A 227 -15.29 1.51 17.18
C TYR A 227 -16.44 2.07 16.33
N GLY A 228 -17.19 1.20 15.64
CA GLY A 228 -18.26 1.58 14.75
C GLY A 228 -19.53 2.09 15.42
N SER A 229 -19.65 2.07 16.75
CA SER A 229 -20.74 2.74 17.47
C SER A 229 -20.40 4.16 17.91
N VAL A 230 -19.11 4.51 17.91
CA VAL A 230 -18.58 5.76 18.48
C VAL A 230 -18.50 6.89 17.45
N VAL A 231 -18.51 6.54 16.16
CA VAL A 231 -18.31 7.47 15.06
C VAL A 231 -19.64 7.62 14.32
N ASP A 232 -20.41 8.69 14.54
CA ASP A 232 -21.60 8.97 13.72
C ASP A 232 -21.25 9.89 12.54
#